data_AF-A0A963INP7-F1
#
_entry.id   AF-A0A963INP7-F1
#
_cell.length_a   1.000
_cell.length_b   1.000
_cell.length_c   1.000
_cell.angle_alpha   90.00
_cell.angle_beta   90.00
_cell.angle_gamma   90.00
#
_symmetry.space_group_name_H-M   'P 1'
#
loop_
_entity.id
_entity.type
_entity.pdbx_description
1 polymer ?
#
loop_
_entity_poly.entity_id
_entity_poly.type
_entity_poly.pdbx_seq_one_letter_code
_entity_poly.pdbx_strand_id
1 'polypeptide(L)'
;MGKRFDSILGTIGNTPVVRINRLAPAGANLYVKLESFNPMGSVKDRLALGVIEDAERRGELRPGQTIVEATSGNTGIGLAMVCAQKGYPLVVTMAENFSVERRKLMR
;
A
#
# COMPACT_ATOMS: atom_id res chain seq x y z
N MET A 1 6.55 23.76 9.22
CA MET A 1 5.97 23.80 7.86
C MET A 1 5.87 22.35 7.37
N GLY A 2 4.71 21.89 6.89
CA GLY A 2 4.55 20.52 6.39
C GLY A 2 5.34 20.27 5.10
N LYS A 3 5.83 19.05 4.90
CA LYS A 3 6.46 18.64 3.63
C LYS A 3 5.41 18.66 2.51
N ARG A 4 5.73 19.29 1.37
CA ARG A 4 4.91 19.25 0.16
C ARG A 4 5.31 18.04 -0.68
N PHE A 5 4.34 17.39 -1.33
CA PHE A 5 4.55 16.24 -2.19
C PHE A 5 3.85 16.46 -3.53
N ASP A 6 4.50 16.06 -4.62
CA ASP A 6 3.96 16.20 -5.99
C ASP A 6 3.02 15.03 -6.36
N SER A 7 3.04 13.96 -5.57
CA SER A 7 2.18 12.78 -5.75
C SER A 7 1.86 12.13 -4.41
N ILE A 8 0.69 11.49 -4.33
CA ILE A 8 0.31 10.66 -3.18
C ILE A 8 1.31 9.51 -2.95
N LEU A 9 1.99 9.02 -3.99
CA LEU A 9 3.02 7.98 -3.84
C LEU A 9 4.19 8.44 -2.97
N GLY A 10 4.49 9.75 -3.00
CA GLY A 10 5.54 10.33 -2.16
C GLY A 10 5.22 10.28 -0.66
N THR A 11 3.96 10.07 -0.27
CA THR A 11 3.55 9.95 1.13
C THR A 11 3.62 8.51 1.64
N ILE A 12 3.91 7.53 0.78
CA ILE A 12 4.10 6.13 1.19
C ILE A 12 5.40 6.00 2.00
N GLY A 13 5.32 5.36 3.15
CA GLY A 13 6.41 5.16 4.07
C GLY A 13 6.60 6.33 5.04
N ASN A 14 7.80 6.43 5.61
CA ASN A 14 8.10 7.37 6.71
C ASN A 14 7.07 7.33 7.87
N THR A 15 6.45 6.18 8.07
CA THR A 15 5.41 5.97 9.07
C THR A 15 5.98 6.08 10.49
N PRO A 16 5.20 6.54 11.46
CA PRO A 16 5.68 6.72 12.83
C PRO A 16 6.15 5.41 13.49
N VAL A 17 7.14 5.53 14.37
CA VAL A 17 7.48 4.50 15.36
C VAL A 17 7.09 5.05 16.72
N VAL A 18 6.20 4.37 17.42
CA VAL A 18 5.60 4.87 18.68
C VAL A 18 5.90 3.91 19.82
N ARG A 19 6.37 4.44 20.94
CA ARG A 19 6.65 3.66 22.16
C ARG A 19 5.36 3.19 22.82
N ILE A 20 5.32 1.94 23.25
CA ILE A 20 4.24 1.39 24.06
C ILE A 20 4.58 1.59 25.54
N ASN A 21 3.86 2.50 26.21
CA ASN A 21 4.18 2.89 27.59
C ASN A 21 3.53 2.01 28.68
N ARG A 22 2.46 1.27 28.36
CA ARG A 22 1.65 0.55 29.37
C ARG A 22 1.62 -0.98 29.22
N LEU A 23 1.85 -1.51 28.02
CA LEU A 23 1.77 -2.94 27.72
C LEU A 23 3.14 -3.59 27.49
N ALA A 24 4.23 -2.81 27.65
CA ALA A 24 5.57 -3.34 27.51
C ALA A 24 5.93 -4.22 28.72
N PRO A 25 6.56 -5.39 28.53
CA PRO A 25 7.13 -6.16 29.63
C PRO A 25 8.13 -5.33 30.45
N ALA A 26 8.24 -5.61 31.74
CA ALA A 26 9.21 -4.93 32.61
C ALA A 26 10.64 -5.09 32.07
N GLY A 27 11.40 -3.99 32.05
CA GLY A 27 12.77 -3.97 31.53
C GLY A 27 12.91 -3.96 30.00
N ALA A 28 11.79 -3.96 29.25
CA ALA A 28 11.81 -3.92 27.78
C ALA A 28 11.33 -2.57 27.23
N ASN A 29 12.03 -2.06 26.21
CA ASN A 29 11.51 -0.97 25.39
C ASN A 29 10.73 -1.55 24.20
N LEU A 30 9.40 -1.43 24.24
CA LEU A 30 8.53 -1.88 23.16
C LEU A 30 8.10 -0.69 22.29
N TYR A 31 8.20 -0.85 20.97
CA TYR A 31 7.74 0.13 19.98
C TYR A 31 6.89 -0.54 18.90
N VAL A 32 5.98 0.21 18.30
CA VAL A 32 5.16 -0.22 17.17
C VAL A 32 5.44 0.67 15.97
N LYS A 33 5.67 0.03 14.81
CA LYS A 33 5.74 0.69 13.50
C LYS A 33 4.33 0.85 12.94
N LEU A 34 3.81 2.07 12.89
CA LEU A 34 2.41 2.34 12.51
C LEU A 34 2.21 2.41 11.00
N GLU A 35 2.25 1.26 10.34
CA GLU A 35 2.03 1.14 8.90
C GLU A 35 0.61 1.47 8.43
N SER A 36 -0.33 1.69 9.35
CA SER A 36 -1.64 2.24 9.05
C SER A 36 -1.62 3.72 8.64
N PHE A 37 -0.48 4.40 8.75
CA PHE A 37 -0.30 5.80 8.34
C PHE A 37 0.14 5.96 6.87
N ASN A 38 0.31 4.86 6.13
CA ASN A 38 0.39 4.94 4.68
C ASN A 38 -0.97 5.42 4.10
N PRO A 39 -1.00 6.02 2.90
CA PRO A 39 -2.19 6.69 2.36
C PRO A 39 -3.43 5.81 2.24
N MET A 40 -3.28 4.51 1.97
CA MET A 40 -4.38 3.54 1.92
C MET A 40 -4.51 2.71 3.20
N GLY A 41 -3.83 3.12 4.27
CA GLY A 41 -4.05 2.59 5.62
C GLY A 41 -3.34 1.28 5.91
N SER A 42 -2.34 0.87 5.12
CA SER A 42 -1.66 -0.41 5.36
C SER A 42 -0.20 -0.45 4.90
N VAL A 43 0.53 -1.47 5.38
CA VAL A 43 1.89 -1.78 4.92
C VAL A 43 1.95 -2.15 3.43
N LYS A 44 0.82 -2.56 2.83
CA LYS A 44 0.80 -3.07 1.45
C LYS A 44 1.00 -1.98 0.40
N ASP A 45 0.80 -0.71 0.76
CA ASP A 45 1.09 0.44 -0.09
C ASP A 45 2.58 0.46 -0.49
N ARG A 46 3.47 0.10 0.45
CA ARG A 46 4.91 -0.03 0.18
C ARG A 46 5.22 -1.14 -0.81
N LEU A 47 4.58 -2.30 -0.63
CA LEU A 47 4.75 -3.44 -1.52
C LEU A 47 4.27 -3.08 -2.93
N ALA A 48 3.05 -2.54 -3.04
CA ALA A 48 2.45 -2.15 -4.31
C ALA A 48 3.34 -1.17 -5.09
N LEU A 49 3.83 -0.11 -4.42
CA LEU A 49 4.75 0.83 -5.07
C LEU A 49 6.06 0.16 -5.46
N GLY A 50 6.67 -0.58 -4.54
CA GLY A 50 7.98 -1.20 -4.73
C GLY A 50 8.02 -2.21 -5.88
N VAL A 51 7.02 -3.08 -5.99
CA VAL A 51 6.99 -4.09 -7.07
C VAL A 51 6.73 -3.46 -8.45
N ILE A 52 5.89 -2.42 -8.52
CA ILE A 52 5.61 -1.71 -9.77
C ILE A 52 6.86 -0.94 -10.23
N GLU A 53 7.48 -0.16 -9.34
CA GLU A 53 8.70 0.58 -9.69
C GLU A 53 9.86 -0.33 -10.05
N ASP A 54 9.95 -1.50 -9.41
CA ASP A 54 10.96 -2.49 -9.76
C ASP A 54 10.73 -3.10 -11.15
N ALA A 55 9.50 -3.48 -11.48
CA ALA A 55 9.15 -3.98 -12.81
C ALA A 55 9.36 -2.92 -13.90
N GLU A 56 9.06 -1.64 -13.61
CA GLU A 56 9.38 -0.50 -14.49
C GLU A 56 10.88 -0.39 -14.72
N ARG A 57 11.70 -0.43 -13.66
CA ARG A 57 13.17 -0.35 -13.76
C ARG A 57 13.77 -1.52 -14.53
N ARG A 58 13.22 -2.72 -14.38
CA ARG A 58 13.64 -3.93 -15.12
C ARG A 58 13.16 -3.93 -16.57
N GLY A 59 12.28 -3.01 -16.97
CA GLY A 59 11.70 -2.96 -18.32
C GLY A 59 10.68 -4.06 -18.59
N GLU A 60 10.23 -4.77 -17.55
CA GLU A 60 9.24 -5.86 -17.65
C GLU A 60 7.80 -5.32 -17.69
N LEU A 61 7.58 -4.13 -17.12
CA LEU A 61 6.30 -3.42 -17.15
C LEU A 61 6.38 -2.25 -18.12
N ARG A 62 5.63 -2.33 -19.22
CA ARG A 62 5.54 -1.28 -20.25
C ARG A 62 4.39 -0.32 -19.93
N PRO A 63 4.46 0.95 -20.35
CA PRO A 63 3.36 1.90 -20.17
C PRO A 63 2.01 1.35 -20.65
N GLY A 64 0.99 1.45 -19.80
CA GLY A 64 -0.37 0.97 -20.10
C GLY A 64 -0.56 -0.54 -20.04
N GLN A 65 0.47 -1.33 -19.71
CA GLN A 65 0.34 -2.77 -19.55
C GLN A 65 -0.52 -3.12 -18.33
N THR A 66 -1.37 -4.13 -18.47
CA THR A 66 -2.28 -4.56 -17.40
C THR A 66 -1.55 -5.27 -16.28
N ILE A 67 -1.84 -4.86 -15.04
CA ILE A 67 -1.43 -5.55 -13.83
C ILE A 67 -2.58 -6.45 -13.37
N VAL A 68 -2.26 -7.69 -13.01
CA VAL A 68 -3.22 -8.67 -12.51
C VAL A 68 -2.75 -9.16 -11.14
N GLU A 69 -3.62 -9.10 -10.14
CA GLU A 69 -3.32 -9.56 -8.77
C GLU A 69 -4.47 -10.40 -8.21
N ALA A 70 -4.14 -11.55 -7.64
CA ALA A 70 -5.08 -12.40 -6.92
C ALA A 70 -5.06 -12.03 -5.42
N THR A 71 -5.98 -11.16 -4.99
CA THR A 71 -6.05 -10.71 -3.60
C THR A 71 -7.44 -10.21 -3.23
N SER A 72 -7.77 -10.34 -1.95
CA SER A 72 -9.02 -9.86 -1.35
C SER A 72 -8.79 -8.78 -0.27
N GLY A 73 -7.55 -8.30 -0.18
CA GLY A 73 -7.10 -7.46 0.93
C GLY A 73 -6.34 -6.22 0.46
N ASN A 74 -5.52 -5.70 1.38
CA ASN A 74 -4.89 -4.40 1.23
C ASN A 74 -3.90 -4.31 0.06
N THR A 75 -3.38 -5.43 -0.45
CA THR A 75 -2.55 -5.43 -1.66
C THR A 75 -3.33 -4.89 -2.85
N GLY A 76 -4.58 -5.32 -3.03
CA GLY A 76 -5.43 -4.84 -4.13
C GLY A 76 -5.75 -3.36 -4.00
N ILE A 77 -5.97 -2.89 -2.77
CA ILE A 77 -6.22 -1.45 -2.49
C ILE A 77 -4.96 -0.62 -2.78
N GLY A 78 -3.78 -1.07 -2.31
CA GLY A 78 -2.52 -0.40 -2.59
C GLY A 78 -2.19 -0.37 -4.08
N LEU A 79 -2.35 -1.50 -4.78
CA LEU A 79 -2.17 -1.58 -6.22
C LEU A 79 -3.16 -0.68 -6.96
N ALA A 80 -4.43 -0.63 -6.56
CA ALA A 80 -5.43 0.23 -7.20
C ALA A 80 -5.00 1.70 -7.18
N MET A 81 -4.53 2.19 -6.03
CA MET A 81 -4.03 3.55 -5.89
C MET A 81 -2.77 3.80 -6.74
N VAL A 82 -1.79 2.88 -6.70
CA VAL A 82 -0.54 3.03 -7.48
C VAL A 82 -0.80 2.97 -8.98
N CYS A 83 -1.63 2.03 -9.42
CA CYS A 83 -2.03 1.87 -10.82
C CYS A 83 -2.79 3.09 -11.34
N ALA A 84 -3.74 3.62 -10.55
CA ALA A 84 -4.47 4.83 -10.91
C ALA A 84 -3.53 6.03 -11.08
N GLN A 85 -2.54 6.18 -10.21
CA GLN A 85 -1.57 7.29 -10.30
C GLN A 85 -0.58 7.12 -11.46
N LYS A 86 -0.15 5.89 -11.78
CA LYS A 86 0.86 5.60 -12.81
C LYS A 86 0.28 5.29 -14.19
N GLY A 87 -1.05 5.14 -14.31
CA GLY A 87 -1.72 4.89 -15.59
C GLY A 87 -1.72 3.42 -16.03
N TYR A 88 -1.73 2.48 -15.09
CA TYR A 88 -1.85 1.05 -15.40
C TYR A 88 -3.29 0.56 -15.22
N PRO A 89 -3.83 -0.22 -16.17
CA PRO A 89 -5.04 -1.00 -15.93
C PRO A 89 -4.78 -2.04 -14.84
N LEU A 90 -5.70 -2.19 -13.89
CA LEU A 90 -5.61 -3.19 -12.82
C LEU A 90 -6.79 -4.15 -12.88
N VAL A 91 -6.48 -5.45 -12.82
CA VAL A 91 -7.45 -6.53 -12.62
C VAL A 91 -7.18 -7.19 -11.28
N VAL A 92 -8.15 -7.15 -10.37
CA VAL A 92 -8.07 -7.83 -9.08
C VAL A 92 -9.00 -9.04 -9.09
N THR A 93 -8.43 -10.22 -8.87
CA THR A 93 -9.19 -11.47 -8.69
C THR A 93 -9.33 -11.78 -7.20
N MET A 94 -10.56 -11.96 -6.73
CA MET A 94 -10.86 -12.22 -5.32
C MET A 94 -11.88 -13.35 -5.18
N ALA A 95 -11.87 -14.04 -4.04
CA ALA A 95 -12.88 -15.05 -3.73
C ALA A 95 -14.26 -14.39 -3.49
N GLU A 96 -15.33 -15.12 -3.79
CA GLU A 96 -16.69 -14.60 -3.84
C GLU A 96 -17.24 -14.16 -2.47
N ASN A 97 -16.73 -14.76 -1.39
CA ASN A 97 -17.18 -14.54 -0.01
C ASN A 97 -16.68 -13.25 0.65
N PHE A 98 -15.95 -12.39 -0.06
CA PHE A 98 -15.41 -11.15 0.51
C PHE A 98 -16.41 -9.98 0.51
N SER A 99 -16.32 -9.12 1.52
CA SER A 99 -17.29 -8.04 1.76
C SER A 99 -17.38 -7.03 0.61
N VAL A 100 -18.58 -6.48 0.40
CA VAL A 100 -18.87 -5.52 -0.68
C VAL A 100 -18.10 -4.21 -0.48
N GLU A 101 -17.89 -3.79 0.76
CA GLU A 101 -17.17 -2.57 1.13
C GLU A 101 -15.73 -2.60 0.61
N ARG A 102 -15.05 -3.76 0.73
CA ARG A 102 -13.69 -3.92 0.20
C ARG A 102 -13.63 -3.85 -1.32
N ARG A 103 -14.65 -4.37 -2.00
CA ARG A 103 -14.75 -4.27 -3.48
C ARG A 103 -14.90 -2.82 -3.93
N LYS A 104 -15.65 -2.02 -3.16
CA LYS A 104 -15.87 -0.59 -3.46
C LYS A 104 -14.59 0.25 -3.30
N LEU A 105 -13.72 -0.08 -2.34
CA LEU A 105 -12.44 0.62 -2.17
C LEU A 105 -11.45 0.40 -3.32
N MET A 106 -11.65 -0.64 -4.12
CA MET A 106 -10.77 -0.98 -5.27
C MET A 106 -11.32 -0.47 -6.61
N ARG A 107 -12.52 0.12 -6.64
CA ARG A 107 -13.15 0.75 -7.81
C ARG A 107 -13.01 2.26 -7.73
#